data_AF-A0A2E6DTC4-F1
#
_entry.id   AF-A0A2E6DTC4-F1
#
_cell.length_a   1.000
_cell.length_b   1.000
_cell.length_c   1.000
_cell.angle_alpha   90.00
_cell.angle_beta   90.00
_cell.angle_gamma   90.00
#
_symmetry.space_group_name_H-M   'P 1'
#
loop_
_entity.id
_entity.type
_entity.pdbx_description
1 polymer ?
#
loop_
_entity_poly.entity_id
_entity_poly.type
_entity_poly.pdbx_seq_one_letter_code
_entity_poly.pdbx_strand_id
1 'polypeptide(L)'
;MANDLGHLPKIDELDDRNLDRLETWYAKAYQDDNLFRTLANDEVTLNMFLDWVALMYGGTSGLDRHMIELCRIRMANVNECFH
;
A
#
# COMPACT_ATOMS: atom_id res chain seq x y z
N MET A 1 -11.03 -13.90 0.23
CA MET A 1 -10.71 -14.82 -0.90
C MET A 1 -9.35 -14.43 -1.50
N ALA A 2 -8.57 -15.37 -2.05
CA ALA A 2 -7.37 -15.01 -2.83
C ALA A 2 -7.81 -14.26 -4.10
N ASN A 3 -7.15 -13.15 -4.42
CA ASN A 3 -7.48 -12.36 -5.61
C ASN A 3 -6.89 -12.97 -6.88
N ASP A 4 -7.41 -12.58 -8.03
CA ASP A 4 -6.87 -12.96 -9.35
C ASP A 4 -5.39 -12.54 -9.57
N LEU A 5 -4.83 -11.76 -8.62
CA LEU A 5 -3.50 -11.16 -8.69
C LEU A 5 -2.59 -11.52 -7.49
N GLY A 6 -3.00 -12.41 -6.58
CA GLY A 6 -2.23 -12.69 -5.36
C GLY A 6 -2.62 -13.95 -4.59
N HIS A 7 -1.66 -14.48 -3.83
CA HIS A 7 -1.81 -15.73 -3.09
C HIS A 7 -2.32 -15.59 -1.65
N LEU A 8 -2.38 -14.35 -1.15
CA LEU A 8 -2.88 -14.06 0.20
C LEU A 8 -4.36 -13.66 0.14
N PRO A 9 -5.16 -14.06 1.15
CA PRO A 9 -6.56 -13.68 1.22
C PRO A 9 -6.69 -12.18 1.48
N LYS A 10 -7.72 -11.56 0.91
CA LYS A 10 -8.19 -10.23 1.31
C LYS A 10 -9.35 -10.33 2.28
N ILE A 11 -9.47 -9.34 3.15
CA ILE A 11 -10.67 -9.14 3.96
C ILE A 11 -11.72 -8.33 3.20
N ASP A 12 -12.96 -8.81 3.28
CA ASP A 12 -14.11 -8.19 2.64
C ASP A 12 -14.72 -7.10 3.55
N GLU A 13 -14.79 -7.37 4.85
CA GLU A 13 -15.28 -6.45 5.86
C GLU A 13 -14.12 -5.69 6.51
N LEU A 14 -14.22 -4.37 6.56
CA LEU A 14 -13.30 -3.47 7.24
C LEU A 14 -14.04 -2.78 8.39
N ASP A 15 -13.32 -2.45 9.45
CA ASP A 15 -13.84 -1.56 10.48
C ASP A 15 -13.94 -0.12 9.96
N ASP A 16 -14.67 0.74 10.68
CA ASP A 16 -14.89 2.14 10.28
C ASP A 16 -13.58 2.90 10.05
N ARG A 17 -12.55 2.58 10.85
CA ARG A 17 -11.23 3.21 10.76
C ARG A 17 -10.54 2.85 9.44
N ASN A 18 -10.54 1.58 9.06
CA ASN A 18 -9.88 1.13 7.84
C ASN A 18 -10.72 1.42 6.60
N LEU A 19 -12.04 1.60 6.72
CA LEU A 19 -12.87 2.17 5.65
C LEU A 19 -12.46 3.61 5.32
N ASP A 20 -12.32 4.50 6.32
CA ASP A 20 -11.87 5.89 6.10
C ASP A 20 -10.46 5.97 5.49
N ARG A 21 -9.56 5.10 5.96
CA ARG A 21 -8.22 4.96 5.37
C ARG A 21 -8.28 4.48 3.91
N LEU A 22 -9.17 3.54 3.60
CA LEU A 22 -9.35 3.05 2.24
C LEU A 22 -9.94 4.12 1.31
N GLU A 23 -10.83 4.99 1.80
CA GLU A 23 -11.29 6.14 1.03
C GLU A 23 -10.14 7.11 0.71
N THR A 24 -9.29 7.39 1.70
CA THR A 24 -8.08 8.21 1.49
C THR A 24 -7.12 7.55 0.50
N TRP A 25 -6.98 6.23 0.55
CA TRP A 25 -6.17 5.45 -0.38
C TRP A 25 -6.64 5.63 -1.83
N TYR A 26 -7.95 5.50 -2.08
CA TYR A 26 -8.52 5.74 -3.40
C TYR A 26 -8.35 7.18 -3.88
N ALA A 27 -8.48 8.15 -2.98
CA ALA A 27 -8.35 9.55 -3.32
C ALA A 27 -6.91 9.98 -3.67
N LYS A 28 -5.89 9.27 -3.17
CA LYS A 28 -4.50 9.78 -3.18
C LYS A 28 -3.45 8.84 -3.73
N ALA A 29 -3.68 7.53 -3.75
CA ALA A 29 -2.62 6.54 -3.94
C ALA A 29 -2.86 5.58 -5.10
N TYR A 30 -3.93 4.78 -5.06
CA TYR A 30 -4.16 3.70 -6.04
C TYR A 30 -5.64 3.59 -6.42
N GLN A 31 -5.91 2.94 -7.56
CA GLN A 31 -7.28 2.75 -8.09
C GLN A 31 -7.93 1.44 -7.62
N ASP A 32 -7.15 0.49 -7.10
CA ASP A 32 -7.61 -0.78 -6.54
C ASP A 32 -7.33 -0.86 -5.03
N ASP A 33 -7.98 -1.79 -4.34
CA ASP A 33 -7.80 -2.04 -2.91
C ASP A 33 -7.01 -3.31 -2.60
N ASN A 34 -6.35 -3.90 -3.61
CA ASN A 34 -5.84 -5.25 -3.47
C ASN A 34 -4.80 -5.35 -2.37
N LEU A 35 -3.80 -4.47 -2.41
CA LEU A 35 -2.75 -4.44 -1.41
C LEU A 35 -3.32 -4.05 -0.05
N PHE A 36 -4.14 -2.99 0.01
CA PHE A 36 -4.73 -2.50 1.25
C PHE A 36 -5.49 -3.60 2.00
N ARG A 37 -6.47 -4.24 1.34
CA ARG A 37 -7.29 -5.30 1.96
C ARG A 37 -6.51 -6.58 2.26
N THR A 38 -5.41 -6.83 1.55
CA THR A 38 -4.52 -7.96 1.88
C THR A 38 -3.78 -7.67 3.19
N LEU A 39 -3.22 -6.46 3.34
CA LEU A 39 -2.49 -6.08 4.55
C LEU A 39 -3.43 -5.87 5.75
N ALA A 40 -4.67 -5.45 5.52
CA ALA A 40 -5.65 -5.22 6.58
C ALA A 40 -6.07 -6.49 7.34
N ASN A 41 -5.66 -7.70 6.91
CA ASN A 41 -5.76 -8.92 7.73
C ASN A 41 -4.98 -8.80 9.05
N ASP A 42 -3.95 -7.95 9.10
CA ASP A 42 -3.14 -7.69 10.28
C ASP A 42 -2.93 -6.18 10.44
N GLU A 43 -3.56 -5.59 11.45
CA GLU A 43 -3.55 -4.14 11.68
C GLU A 43 -2.13 -3.59 11.91
N VAL A 44 -1.22 -4.39 12.50
CA VAL A 44 0.18 -3.99 12.70
C VAL A 44 0.88 -3.83 11.35
N THR A 45 0.73 -4.82 10.47
CA THR A 45 1.29 -4.80 9.12
C THR A 45 0.73 -3.64 8.29
N LEU A 46 -0.59 -3.42 8.33
CA LEU A 46 -1.21 -2.30 7.63
C LEU A 46 -0.66 -0.95 8.13
N ASN A 47 -0.56 -0.76 9.45
CA ASN A 47 -0.01 0.47 10.02
C ASN A 47 1.45 0.68 9.60
N MET A 48 2.30 -0.35 9.69
CA MET A 48 3.69 -0.26 9.26
C MET A 48 3.82 0.17 7.80
N PHE A 49 2.98 -0.37 6.92
CA PHE A 49 2.98 0.01 5.51
C PHE A 49 2.56 1.48 5.32
N LEU A 50 1.44 1.89 5.93
CA LEU A 50 0.93 3.26 5.79
C LEU A 50 1.90 4.29 6.36
N ASP A 51 2.54 3.99 7.49
CA ASP A 51 3.56 4.85 8.11
C ASP A 51 4.79 4.97 7.23
N TRP A 52 5.24 3.86 6.61
CA TRP A 52 6.34 3.89 5.65
C TRP A 52 6.00 4.76 4.42
N VAL A 53 4.80 4.59 3.85
CA VAL A 53 4.34 5.43 2.73
C VAL A 53 4.31 6.90 3.15
N ALA A 54 3.76 7.21 4.33
CA ALA A 54 3.70 8.57 4.84
C ALA A 54 5.10 9.18 5.05
N LEU A 55 6.06 8.41 5.55
CA LEU A 55 7.44 8.88 5.72
C LEU A 55 8.13 9.13 4.37
N MET A 56 8.04 8.17 3.46
CA MET A 56 8.75 8.22 2.17
C MET A 56 8.14 9.25 1.22
N TYR A 57 6.82 9.31 1.14
CA TYR A 57 6.10 10.16 0.19
C TYR A 57 5.43 11.39 0.81
N GLY A 58 5.37 11.51 2.14
CA GLY A 58 4.85 12.69 2.83
C GLY A 58 5.82 13.87 2.83
N GLY A 59 7.07 13.68 2.39
CA GLY A 59 8.09 14.74 2.25
C GLY A 59 8.72 15.20 3.56
N THR A 60 8.43 14.51 4.67
CA THR A 60 9.04 14.77 5.98
C THR A 60 10.39 14.08 6.16
N SER A 61 10.70 13.08 5.34
CA SER A 61 11.98 12.35 5.37
C SER A 61 13.19 13.13 4.83
N GLY A 62 12.95 14.26 4.15
CA GLY A 62 14.01 15.01 3.44
C GLY A 62 14.52 14.33 2.17
N LEU A 63 13.96 13.17 1.81
CA LEU A 63 14.28 12.48 0.57
C LEU A 63 13.45 13.04 -0.59
N ASP A 64 14.06 13.13 -1.77
CA ASP A 64 13.34 13.47 -2.99
C ASP A 64 12.36 12.36 -3.38
N ARG A 65 11.08 12.71 -3.51
CA ARG A 65 10.00 11.75 -3.75
C ARG A 65 10.12 11.08 -5.13
N HIS A 66 10.60 11.81 -6.15
CA HIS A 66 10.79 11.22 -7.47
C HIS A 66 11.96 10.22 -7.48
N MET A 67 13.04 10.52 -6.76
CA MET A 67 14.15 9.58 -6.58
C MET A 67 13.68 8.30 -5.88
N ILE A 68 12.87 8.42 -4.82
CA ILE A 68 12.28 7.25 -4.15
C ILE A 68 11.45 6.42 -5.12
N GLU A 69 10.60 7.06 -5.93
CA GLU A 69 9.74 6.35 -6.88
C GLU A 69 10.55 5.62 -7.96
N LEU A 70 11.62 6.24 -8.48
CA LEU A 70 12.55 5.60 -9.41
C LEU A 70 13.22 4.37 -8.79
N CYS A 71 13.67 4.47 -7.54
CA CYS A 71 14.22 3.34 -6.80
C CYS A 71 13.17 2.24 -6.61
N ARG A 72 11.93 2.59 -6.23
CA ARG A 72 10.83 1.63 -6.06
C ARG A 72 10.55 0.88 -7.35
N ILE A 73 10.41 1.58 -8.48
CA ILE A 73 10.16 0.97 -9.80
C ILE A 73 11.32 0.07 -10.20
N ARG A 74 12.57 0.52 -10.02
CA ARG A 74 13.74 -0.30 -10.36
C ARG A 74 13.78 -1.58 -9.54
N MET A 75 13.52 -1.49 -8.24
CA MET A 75 13.51 -2.64 -7.33
C MET A 75 12.34 -3.58 -7.64
N ALA A 76 11.15 -3.06 -7.91
CA ALA A 76 10.00 -3.85 -8.32
C ALA A 76 10.29 -4.66 -9.59
N ASN A 77 10.88 -4.01 -10.60
CA ASN A 77 11.26 -4.67 -11.86
C ASN A 77 12.32 -5.76 -11.64
N VAL A 78 13.37 -5.50 -10.83
CA VAL A 78 14.40 -6.52 -10.53
C VAL A 78 13.83 -7.73 -9.79
N ASN A 79 12.81 -7.53 -8.96
CA ASN A 79 12.17 -8.60 -8.19
C ASN A 79 10.92 -9.17 -8.87
N GLU A 80 10.64 -8.79 -10.12
CA GLU A 80 9.45 -9.23 -10.86
C GLU A 80 8.14 -9.01 -10.07
N CYS A 81 8.09 -7.91 -9.32
CA CYS A 81 6.92 -7.47 -8.59
C CYS A 81 6.05 -6.64 -9.53
N PHE A 82 5.04 -7.29 -10.11
CA PHE A 82 4.09 -6.66 -11.02
C PHE A 82 2.88 -6.15 -10.24
N HIS A 83 2.52 -4.89 -10.49
CA HIS A 83 1.31 -4.25 -9.99
C HIS A 83 0.16 -4.47 -10.98
#